data_AF-A0A7X6Z1F5-F1
#
_entry.id   AF-A0A7X6Z1F5-F1
#
_cell.length_a   1.000
_cell.length_b   1.000
_cell.length_c   1.000
_cell.angle_alpha   90.00
_cell.angle_beta   90.00
_cell.angle_gamma   90.00
#
_symmetry.space_group_name_H-M   'P 1'
#
loop_
_entity.id
_entity.type
_entity.pdbx_description
1 polymer ?
#
loop_
_entity_poly.entity_id
_entity_poly.type
_entity_poly.pdbx_seq_one_letter_code
_entity_poly.pdbx_strand_id
1 'polypeptide(L)'
;MLKLKNNKNFQSFLILVGITLALMSLMLLPGCSDKSELEDAPLANEPIIIQEVSRPKNDFREVYDPKLMDYLASNSIEHIFNEDEESEVQYLFEGLLNNKLQKEINSEITRRHQNLKYNDLPPYRGIRQHIEEDALVLESNTSTFQSFSAFNLLSVQTSIARSYPNKKTSNEPIYTTAIECYNVDLSTGEEYKLGDLFADETDYKALINNYIVEEINFIAGLDRQDYSDSQIVRVYPFTGIKENQKFLLTTYDLQIIIDYAMPEFDTGFTYSIIRIPYRDLEGYLAIKERFYDDIPNIYMNPKKELTLIPYYSSRLVPEPEQVLKDGYIILNFRNYPKNLPPVLRELFLENSLFKDEYDIEINEENPENIYISTEYIGMYIGPYFKMVKEQMIHKDEISEFTSEASLYTQSGEKVELEDLFRMDYQP
;
A
#
# COMPACT_ATOMS: atom_id res chain seq x y z
N MET A 1 -8.46 11.43 -43.55
CA MET A 1 -7.21 12.21 -43.41
C MET A 1 -7.54 13.52 -42.70
N LEU A 2 -7.62 13.50 -41.37
CA LEU A 2 -7.77 14.71 -40.55
C LEU A 2 -6.37 15.26 -40.25
N LYS A 3 -6.08 16.48 -40.70
CA LYS A 3 -4.87 17.21 -40.32
C LYS A 3 -5.06 17.76 -38.92
N LEU A 4 -4.39 17.16 -37.94
CA LEU A 4 -4.24 17.73 -36.60
C LEU A 4 -3.46 19.05 -36.72
N LYS A 5 -4.11 20.13 -36.30
CA LYS A 5 -3.52 21.46 -36.20
C LYS A 5 -2.51 21.43 -35.05
N ASN A 6 -1.26 21.80 -35.34
CA ASN A 6 -0.22 22.01 -34.32
C ASN A 6 -0.74 22.98 -33.25
N ASN A 7 -1.12 22.44 -32.10
CA ASN A 7 -1.60 23.23 -30.98
C ASN A 7 -0.40 23.63 -30.13
N LYS A 8 0.12 24.84 -30.36
CA LYS A 8 1.27 25.40 -29.62
C LYS A 8 1.07 25.36 -28.11
N ASN A 9 -0.18 25.41 -27.64
CA ASN A 9 -0.52 25.34 -26.23
C ASN A 9 -0.16 23.98 -25.61
N PHE A 10 -0.19 22.88 -26.37
CA PHE A 10 0.17 21.56 -25.87
C PHE A 10 1.69 21.39 -25.68
N GLN A 11 2.49 22.00 -26.55
CA GLN A 11 3.95 22.03 -26.39
C GLN A 11 4.36 22.93 -25.21
N SER A 12 3.68 24.06 -25.01
CA SER A 12 3.91 24.91 -23.84
C SER A 12 3.55 24.21 -22.54
N PHE A 13 2.45 23.44 -22.51
CA PHE A 13 2.05 22.63 -21.36
C PHE A 13 3.08 21.54 -21.01
N LEU A 14 3.59 20.81 -22.00
CA LEU A 14 4.61 19.78 -21.78
C LEU A 14 5.95 20.37 -21.28
N ILE A 15 6.32 21.57 -21.74
CA ILE A 15 7.51 22.27 -21.25
C ILE A 15 7.31 22.73 -19.80
N LEU A 16 6.12 23.22 -19.45
CA LEU A 16 5.80 23.64 -18.09
C LEU A 16 5.82 22.44 -17.12
N VAL A 17 5.19 21.31 -17.48
CA VAL A 17 5.20 20.07 -16.69
C VAL A 17 6.62 19.53 -16.51
N GLY A 18 7.45 19.58 -17.55
CA GLY A 18 8.86 19.18 -17.47
C GLY A 18 9.70 20.07 -16.55
N ILE A 19 9.44 21.39 -16.53
CA ILE A 19 10.13 22.34 -15.64
C ILE A 19 9.68 22.15 -14.19
N THR A 20 8.39 21.89 -13.94
CA THR A 20 7.85 21.66 -12.59
C THR A 20 8.39 20.36 -11.98
N LEU A 21 8.50 19.28 -12.78
CA LEU A 21 9.11 18.02 -12.35
C LEU A 21 10.62 18.17 -12.05
N ALA A 22 11.33 18.99 -12.80
CA ALA A 22 12.75 19.29 -12.55
C ALA A 22 12.99 20.20 -11.33
N LEU A 23 12.00 21.04 -10.96
CA LEU A 23 12.06 21.89 -9.76
C LEU A 23 11.71 21.13 -8.49
N MET A 24 10.80 20.15 -8.55
CA MET A 24 10.50 19.28 -7.41
C MET A 24 11.66 18.35 -7.04
N SER A 25 12.47 17.91 -8.00
CA SER A 25 13.68 17.11 -7.72
C SER A 25 14.82 17.92 -7.09
N LEU A 26 14.84 19.24 -7.26
CA LEU A 26 15.80 20.14 -6.60
C LEU A 26 15.46 20.45 -5.13
N MET A 27 14.21 20.24 -4.69
CA MET A 27 13.78 20.45 -3.30
C MET A 27 13.96 19.22 -2.39
N LEU A 28 14.45 18.10 -2.94
CA LEU A 28 14.81 16.89 -2.18
C LEU A 28 16.31 16.78 -1.87
N LEU A 29 17.08 17.86 -2.07
CA LEU A 29 18.46 17.90 -1.60
C LEU A 29 18.45 18.01 -0.06
N PRO A 30 19.01 17.04 0.69
CA PRO A 30 19.10 17.15 2.13
C PRO A 30 19.95 18.37 2.47
N GLY A 31 19.34 19.34 3.14
CA GLY A 31 20.08 20.45 3.73
C GLY A 31 21.09 19.86 4.70
N CYS A 32 22.39 20.06 4.43
CA CYS A 32 23.43 19.85 5.42
C CYS A 32 23.13 20.75 6.63
N SER A 33 22.48 20.22 7.66
CA SER A 33 22.52 20.84 8.97
C SER A 33 23.87 20.54 9.60
N ASP A 34 24.58 21.56 10.06
CA ASP A 34 25.80 21.40 10.84
C ASP A 34 25.57 20.42 11.99
N LYS A 35 26.47 19.44 12.10
CA LYS A 35 26.51 18.46 13.20
C LYS A 35 26.66 19.23 14.52
N SER A 36 25.57 19.42 15.25
CA SER A 36 25.67 19.74 16.68
C SER A 36 26.21 18.50 17.37
N GLU A 37 27.39 18.63 17.99
CA GLU A 37 27.93 17.64 18.93
C GLU A 37 26.92 17.42 20.06
N LEU A 38 26.15 16.34 19.96
CA LEU A 38 25.45 15.77 21.10
C LEU A 38 26.51 15.18 22.03
N GLU A 39 26.63 15.71 23.24
CA GLU A 39 27.42 15.10 24.30
C GLU A 39 26.89 13.68 24.55
N ASP A 40 27.70 12.67 24.19
CA ASP A 40 27.42 11.27 24.47
C ASP A 40 27.30 11.08 25.99
N ALA A 41 26.07 10.87 26.45
CA ALA A 41 25.85 10.32 27.78
C ALA A 41 26.56 8.96 27.86
N PRO A 42 27.28 8.66 28.95
CA PRO A 42 28.00 7.40 29.07
C PRO A 42 27.01 6.23 29.06
N LEU A 43 26.91 5.54 27.92
CA LEU A 43 26.23 4.26 27.80
C LEU A 43 26.90 3.29 28.76
N ALA A 44 26.16 2.89 29.79
CA ALA A 44 26.55 1.80 30.66
C ALA A 44 26.67 0.54 29.79
N ASN A 45 27.91 0.18 29.44
CA ASN A 45 28.27 -1.05 28.74
C ASN A 45 28.04 -2.24 29.69
N GLU A 46 26.79 -2.58 29.96
CA GLU A 46 26.48 -3.92 30.42
C GLU A 46 26.68 -4.88 29.24
N PRO A 47 27.42 -5.99 29.41
CA PRO A 47 27.61 -6.96 28.35
C PRO A 47 26.24 -7.50 27.93
N ILE A 48 25.85 -7.24 26.69
CA ILE A 48 24.65 -7.83 26.07
C ILE A 48 24.88 -9.34 26.02
N ILE A 49 24.25 -10.07 26.94
CA ILE A 49 24.22 -11.53 26.91
C ILE A 49 23.33 -11.89 25.72
N ILE A 50 23.95 -12.25 24.60
CA ILE A 50 23.25 -12.81 23.44
C ILE A 50 22.76 -14.20 23.85
N GLN A 51 21.53 -14.29 24.36
CA GLN A 51 20.84 -15.57 24.42
C GLN A 51 20.48 -15.94 22.98
N GLU A 52 21.02 -17.03 22.46
CA GLU A 52 20.49 -17.66 21.25
C GLU A 52 19.04 -18.05 21.54
N VAL A 53 18.10 -17.27 21.01
CA VAL A 53 16.68 -17.60 21.04
C VAL A 53 16.47 -18.75 20.06
N SER A 54 16.69 -19.99 20.50
CA SER A 54 16.35 -21.16 19.68
C SER A 54 14.86 -21.44 19.82
N ARG A 55 14.03 -20.87 18.94
CA ARG A 55 12.67 -21.39 18.72
C ARG A 55 12.77 -22.67 17.87
N PRO A 56 12.05 -23.75 18.20
CA PRO A 56 11.94 -24.90 17.30
C PRO A 56 11.39 -24.47 15.94
N LYS A 57 11.90 -25.08 14.88
CA LYS A 57 11.46 -24.88 13.49
C LYS A 57 9.94 -25.10 13.38
N ASN A 58 9.16 -24.13 12.90
CA ASN A 58 7.71 -24.22 12.64
C ASN A 58 6.72 -24.41 13.81
N ASP A 59 7.09 -24.25 15.09
CA ASP A 59 6.09 -24.27 16.18
C ASP A 59 5.69 -22.84 16.56
N PHE A 60 4.85 -22.21 15.73
CA PHE A 60 4.18 -20.98 16.14
C PHE A 60 3.29 -21.27 17.36
N ARG A 61 3.21 -20.30 18.27
CA ARG A 61 2.32 -20.37 19.42
C ARG A 61 0.88 -20.54 18.92
N GLU A 62 0.16 -21.49 19.52
CA GLU A 62 -1.29 -21.63 19.31
C GLU A 62 -2.03 -20.40 19.87
N VAL A 63 -2.96 -19.87 19.08
CA VAL A 63 -3.79 -18.70 19.34
C VAL A 63 -5.21 -19.01 18.90
N TYR A 64 -6.13 -19.01 19.85
CA TYR A 64 -7.56 -19.28 19.61
C TYR A 64 -8.43 -18.02 19.74
N ASP A 65 -7.98 -17.03 20.52
CA ASP A 65 -8.70 -15.78 20.76
C ASP A 65 -7.78 -14.60 20.41
N PRO A 66 -7.63 -14.29 19.10
CA PRO A 66 -6.74 -13.22 18.65
C PRO A 66 -7.26 -11.86 19.09
N LYS A 67 -6.36 -11.00 19.55
CA LYS A 67 -6.70 -9.62 19.93
C LYS A 67 -6.80 -8.73 18.69
N LEU A 68 -7.60 -7.68 18.82
CA LEU A 68 -7.66 -6.62 17.83
C LEU A 68 -6.27 -5.99 17.61
N MET A 69 -5.87 -5.91 16.34
CA MET A 69 -4.63 -5.29 15.89
C MET A 69 -4.91 -3.84 15.49
N ASP A 70 -4.88 -2.93 16.47
CA ASP A 70 -5.12 -1.49 16.29
C ASP A 70 -3.87 -0.68 15.90
N TYR A 71 -2.70 -1.30 16.01
CA TYR A 71 -1.42 -0.67 15.75
C TYR A 71 -0.44 -1.69 15.18
N LEU A 72 0.66 -1.18 14.62
CA LEU A 72 1.85 -1.92 14.22
C LEU A 72 3.02 -1.49 15.09
N ALA A 73 3.83 -2.44 15.56
CA ALA A 73 5.13 -2.14 16.16
C ALA A 73 6.21 -2.29 15.10
N SER A 74 6.73 -1.16 14.59
CA SER A 74 7.72 -1.16 13.51
C SER A 74 8.99 -1.90 13.93
N ASN A 75 9.55 -2.68 13.01
CA ASN A 75 10.83 -3.35 13.27
C ASN A 75 11.95 -2.30 13.31
N SER A 76 12.91 -2.46 14.23
CA SER A 76 14.04 -1.55 14.36
C SER A 76 15.19 -1.95 13.44
N ILE A 77 14.93 -1.93 12.13
CA ILE A 77 15.90 -2.21 11.07
C ILE A 77 16.16 -0.96 10.24
N GLU A 78 17.35 -0.89 9.65
CA GLU A 78 17.71 0.13 8.68
C GLU A 78 17.58 -0.45 7.27
N HIS A 79 16.95 0.32 6.39
CA HIS A 79 16.66 -0.09 5.02
C HIS A 79 17.78 0.37 4.09
N ILE A 80 18.30 -0.56 3.29
CA ILE A 80 19.37 -0.31 2.35
C ILE A 80 18.83 -0.55 0.94
N PHE A 81 18.92 0.45 0.08
CA PHE A 81 18.54 0.36 -1.33
C PHE A 81 19.79 0.49 -2.18
N ASN A 82 20.07 -0.56 -2.95
CA ASN A 82 21.10 -0.52 -3.99
C ASN A 82 20.41 -0.21 -5.31
N GLU A 83 20.70 0.96 -5.87
CA GLU A 83 20.24 1.37 -7.19
C GLU A 83 21.42 1.27 -8.17
N ASP A 84 21.20 0.65 -9.32
CA ASP A 84 22.18 0.63 -10.41
C ASP A 84 21.74 1.47 -11.61
N GLU A 85 22.64 1.66 -12.58
CA GLU A 85 22.38 2.45 -13.78
C GLU A 85 21.32 1.81 -14.71
N GLU A 86 20.95 0.54 -14.51
CA GLU A 86 19.99 -0.21 -15.33
C GLU A 86 18.54 -0.10 -14.81
N SER A 87 18.27 0.86 -13.92
CA SER A 87 16.97 1.00 -13.23
C SER A 87 16.62 -0.23 -12.37
N GLU A 88 17.63 -0.94 -11.87
CA GLU A 88 17.45 -1.97 -10.85
C GLU A 88 17.40 -1.32 -9.47
N VAL A 89 16.41 -1.70 -8.68
CA VAL A 89 16.38 -1.35 -7.25
C VAL A 89 16.38 -2.62 -6.44
N GLN A 90 17.37 -2.80 -5.57
CA GLN A 90 17.45 -3.94 -4.68
C GLN A 90 17.37 -3.52 -3.22
N TYR A 91 16.38 -4.06 -2.50
CA TYR A 91 16.22 -3.89 -1.06
C TYR A 91 17.04 -4.90 -0.27
N LEU A 92 17.73 -4.42 0.77
CA LEU A 92 18.38 -5.17 1.83
C LEU A 92 18.11 -4.45 3.16
N PHE A 93 18.48 -5.07 4.28
CA PHE A 93 18.38 -4.41 5.58
C PHE A 93 19.51 -4.77 6.55
N GLU A 94 19.65 -3.93 7.57
CA GLU A 94 20.50 -4.19 8.73
C GLU A 94 19.83 -3.87 10.07
N GLY A 95 20.45 -4.29 11.17
CA GLY A 95 19.99 -3.97 12.52
C GLY A 95 19.58 -5.18 13.37
N LEU A 96 19.73 -6.42 12.90
CA LEU A 96 19.53 -7.61 13.76
C LEU A 96 20.75 -7.89 14.63
N LEU A 97 20.53 -8.32 15.88
CA LEU A 97 21.60 -8.82 16.76
C LEU A 97 22.31 -10.05 16.16
N ASN A 98 21.56 -10.91 15.46
CA ASN A 98 22.09 -12.10 14.80
C ASN A 98 22.53 -11.77 13.36
N ASN A 99 23.79 -11.35 13.22
CA ASN A 99 24.40 -11.05 11.91
C ASN A 99 24.41 -12.22 10.92
N LYS A 100 24.44 -13.47 11.40
CA LYS A 100 24.40 -14.64 10.52
C LYS A 100 23.01 -14.78 9.90
N LEU A 101 21.97 -14.71 10.74
CA LEU A 101 20.58 -14.74 10.30
C LEU A 101 20.26 -13.61 9.33
N GLN A 102 20.68 -12.38 9.64
CA GLN A 102 20.51 -11.23 8.75
C GLN A 102 21.11 -11.49 7.36
N LYS A 103 22.34 -12.04 7.31
CA LYS A 103 22.99 -12.38 6.03
C LYS A 103 22.24 -13.47 5.26
N GLU A 104 21.70 -14.47 5.96
CA GLU A 104 20.88 -15.53 5.34
C GLU A 104 19.61 -14.95 4.72
N ILE A 105 18.88 -14.08 5.43
CA ILE A 105 17.68 -13.41 4.93
C ILE A 105 18.00 -12.50 3.73
N ASN A 106 19.03 -11.66 3.84
CA ASN A 106 19.47 -10.77 2.74
C ASN A 106 19.95 -11.56 1.50
N SER A 107 20.58 -12.73 1.70
CA SER A 107 20.97 -13.62 0.61
C SER A 107 19.75 -14.21 -0.10
N GLU A 108 18.71 -14.57 0.64
CA GLU A 108 17.46 -15.06 0.07
C GLU A 108 16.70 -13.98 -0.71
N ILE A 109 16.65 -12.74 -0.19
CA ILE A 109 16.11 -11.58 -0.92
C ILE A 109 16.87 -11.39 -2.25
N THR A 110 18.20 -11.40 -2.20
CA THR A 110 19.06 -11.31 -3.38
C THR A 110 18.80 -12.43 -4.37
N ARG A 111 18.70 -13.67 -3.90
CA ARG A 111 18.42 -14.84 -4.74
C ARG A 111 17.08 -14.70 -5.46
N ARG A 112 16.02 -14.27 -4.77
CA ARG A 112 14.69 -14.06 -5.37
C ARG A 112 14.68 -12.91 -6.38
N HIS A 113 15.37 -11.82 -6.08
CA HIS A 113 15.57 -10.72 -7.02
C HIS A 113 16.20 -11.23 -8.33
N GLN A 114 17.35 -11.90 -8.23
CA GLN A 114 18.09 -12.39 -9.40
C GLN A 114 17.31 -13.47 -10.15
N ASN A 115 16.60 -14.37 -9.45
CA ASN A 115 15.73 -15.34 -10.10
C ASN A 115 14.66 -14.65 -10.94
N LEU A 116 13.94 -13.67 -10.39
CA LEU A 116 12.90 -12.98 -11.15
C LEU A 116 13.50 -12.18 -12.33
N LYS A 117 14.66 -11.54 -12.13
CA LYS A 117 15.41 -10.80 -13.17
C LYS A 117 15.76 -11.67 -14.37
N TYR A 118 16.16 -12.92 -14.17
CA TYR A 118 16.61 -13.81 -15.24
C TYR A 118 15.61 -14.91 -15.63
N ASN A 119 14.43 -14.96 -14.99
CA ASN A 119 13.37 -15.89 -15.36
C ASN A 119 12.82 -15.59 -16.76
N ASP A 120 12.34 -16.64 -17.41
CA ASP A 120 11.67 -16.57 -18.70
C ASP A 120 10.39 -15.72 -18.65
N LEU A 121 9.85 -15.44 -19.85
CA LEU A 121 8.55 -14.80 -20.01
C LEU A 121 7.48 -15.52 -19.16
N PRO A 122 6.79 -14.82 -18.23
CA PRO A 122 5.73 -15.40 -17.43
C PRO A 122 4.66 -16.08 -18.31
N PRO A 123 4.19 -17.29 -17.97
CA PRO A 123 3.32 -18.08 -18.83
C PRO A 123 1.85 -17.63 -18.77
N TYR A 124 1.58 -16.33 -18.90
CA TYR A 124 0.22 -15.81 -18.94
C TYR A 124 -0.57 -16.41 -20.10
N ARG A 125 -1.87 -16.60 -19.88
CA ARG A 125 -2.80 -17.15 -20.87
C ARG A 125 -2.71 -16.36 -22.17
N GLY A 126 -2.44 -17.05 -23.28
CA GLY A 126 -2.47 -16.45 -24.61
C GLY A 126 -1.27 -15.57 -24.97
N ILE A 127 -0.28 -15.41 -24.07
CA ILE A 127 0.85 -14.48 -24.28
C ILE A 127 1.67 -14.80 -25.54
N ARG A 128 1.81 -16.08 -25.87
CA ARG A 128 2.53 -16.56 -27.08
C ARG A 128 1.82 -16.24 -28.40
N GLN A 129 0.57 -15.77 -28.36
CA GLN A 129 -0.09 -15.23 -29.55
C GLN A 129 0.39 -13.80 -29.88
N HIS A 130 1.04 -13.14 -28.92
CA HIS A 130 1.44 -11.74 -28.99
C HIS A 130 2.97 -11.56 -28.94
N ILE A 131 3.69 -12.46 -28.27
CA ILE A 131 5.15 -12.41 -28.11
C ILE A 131 5.76 -13.71 -28.66
N GLU A 132 6.77 -13.59 -29.53
CA GLU A 132 7.52 -14.74 -30.06
C GLU A 132 8.31 -15.48 -28.97
N GLU A 133 8.68 -16.73 -29.22
CA GLU A 133 9.43 -17.53 -28.23
C GLU A 133 10.82 -16.97 -27.92
N ASP A 134 11.48 -16.45 -28.96
CA ASP A 134 12.82 -15.85 -28.95
C ASP A 134 12.80 -14.32 -28.95
N ALA A 135 11.67 -13.70 -28.62
CA ALA A 135 11.53 -12.26 -28.56
C ALA A 135 12.53 -11.65 -27.57
N LEU A 136 13.38 -10.74 -28.06
CA LEU A 136 14.29 -9.97 -27.21
C LEU A 136 13.49 -8.98 -26.37
N VAL A 137 13.86 -8.86 -25.10
CA VAL A 137 13.32 -7.83 -24.20
C VAL A 137 13.75 -6.46 -24.72
N LEU A 138 12.79 -5.55 -24.89
CA LEU A 138 13.05 -4.17 -25.32
C LEU A 138 13.48 -3.32 -24.13
N GLU A 139 12.70 -3.38 -23.05
CA GLU A 139 12.95 -2.69 -21.79
C GLU A 139 12.65 -3.64 -20.63
N SER A 140 13.42 -3.52 -19.55
CA SER A 140 13.23 -4.28 -18.33
C SER A 140 13.49 -3.38 -17.14
N ASN A 141 12.62 -3.44 -16.13
CA ASN A 141 12.85 -2.85 -14.83
C ASN A 141 12.55 -3.91 -13.78
N THR A 142 13.51 -4.19 -12.91
CA THR A 142 13.34 -5.10 -11.76
C THR A 142 13.52 -4.30 -10.49
N SER A 143 12.57 -4.41 -9.58
CA SER A 143 12.66 -3.71 -8.31
C SER A 143 12.23 -4.59 -7.15
N THR A 144 13.00 -4.55 -6.07
CA THR A 144 12.68 -5.17 -4.79
C THR A 144 12.48 -4.09 -3.74
N PHE A 145 11.35 -4.14 -3.05
CA PHE A 145 10.99 -3.19 -1.99
C PHE A 145 10.43 -3.93 -0.77
N GLN A 146 10.57 -3.30 0.40
CA GLN A 146 9.84 -3.70 1.58
C GLN A 146 8.37 -3.31 1.45
N SER A 147 7.47 -4.30 1.58
CA SER A 147 6.02 -4.06 1.65
C SER A 147 5.53 -3.91 3.09
N PHE A 148 6.15 -4.62 4.04
CA PHE A 148 5.80 -4.59 5.46
C PHE A 148 7.00 -4.85 6.36
N SER A 149 7.07 -4.14 7.49
CA SER A 149 8.13 -4.31 8.48
C SER A 149 7.62 -3.95 9.88
N ALA A 150 6.92 -4.89 10.51
CA ALA A 150 6.42 -4.76 11.87
C ALA A 150 6.27 -6.13 12.54
N PHE A 151 6.19 -6.16 13.87
CA PHE A 151 5.96 -7.38 14.66
C PHE A 151 6.97 -8.50 14.39
N ASN A 152 8.24 -8.14 14.21
CA ASN A 152 9.31 -9.04 13.77
C ASN A 152 9.04 -9.73 12.41
N LEU A 153 8.01 -9.35 11.68
CA LEU A 153 7.74 -9.84 10.33
C LEU A 153 8.26 -8.84 9.30
N LEU A 154 8.81 -9.38 8.21
CA LEU A 154 9.21 -8.63 7.05
C LEU A 154 8.54 -9.25 5.82
N SER A 155 7.77 -8.44 5.07
CA SER A 155 7.33 -8.79 3.72
C SER A 155 8.13 -7.99 2.71
N VAL A 156 8.75 -8.68 1.77
CA VAL A 156 9.51 -8.11 0.66
C VAL A 156 8.84 -8.52 -0.63
N GLN A 157 8.59 -7.54 -1.50
CA GLN A 157 8.13 -7.79 -2.87
C GLN A 157 9.28 -7.58 -3.84
N THR A 158 9.43 -8.49 -4.80
CA THR A 158 10.25 -8.28 -5.99
C THR A 158 9.30 -8.27 -7.17
N SER A 159 9.28 -7.20 -7.95
CA SER A 159 8.50 -7.10 -9.17
C SER A 159 9.41 -6.88 -10.37
N ILE A 160 8.96 -7.35 -11.53
CA ILE A 160 9.60 -7.08 -12.80
C ILE A 160 8.57 -6.61 -13.80
N ALA A 161 8.91 -5.56 -14.54
CA ALA A 161 8.15 -5.09 -15.71
C ALA A 161 9.03 -5.22 -16.95
N ARG A 162 8.51 -5.85 -17.99
CA ARG A 162 9.21 -6.02 -19.27
C ARG A 162 8.32 -5.64 -20.44
N SER A 163 8.93 -5.08 -21.48
CA SER A 163 8.28 -4.85 -22.76
C SER A 163 8.90 -5.71 -23.86
N TYR A 164 8.05 -6.21 -24.77
CA TYR A 164 8.44 -7.11 -25.85
C TYR A 164 7.89 -6.61 -27.20
N PRO A 165 8.56 -6.92 -28.32
CA PRO A 165 8.00 -6.69 -29.64
C PRO A 165 6.69 -7.45 -29.82
N ASN A 166 5.67 -6.78 -30.36
CA ASN A 166 4.39 -7.40 -30.61
C ASN A 166 4.36 -8.06 -32.00
N LYS A 167 4.03 -9.35 -32.00
CA LYS A 167 3.92 -10.20 -33.21
C LYS A 167 2.87 -9.69 -34.21
N LYS A 168 1.80 -9.06 -33.71
CA LYS A 168 0.64 -8.64 -34.51
C LYS A 168 0.77 -7.20 -35.01
N THR A 169 1.45 -6.32 -34.28
CA THR A 169 1.60 -4.90 -34.63
C THR A 169 3.02 -4.43 -34.35
N SER A 170 3.69 -3.83 -35.33
CA SER A 170 5.10 -3.42 -35.18
C SER A 170 5.32 -2.21 -34.26
N ASN A 171 4.27 -1.47 -33.93
CA ASN A 171 4.38 -0.14 -33.32
C ASN A 171 3.97 -0.08 -31.85
N GLU A 172 3.47 -1.19 -31.27
CA GLU A 172 2.94 -1.21 -29.91
C GLU A 172 3.56 -2.39 -29.16
N PRO A 173 4.54 -2.15 -28.26
CA PRO A 173 5.12 -3.23 -27.47
C PRO A 173 4.08 -3.86 -26.53
N ILE A 174 4.26 -5.14 -26.22
CA ILE A 174 3.49 -5.84 -25.20
C ILE A 174 4.19 -5.67 -23.87
N TYR A 175 3.48 -5.13 -22.89
CA TYR A 175 3.95 -5.02 -21.51
C TYR A 175 3.55 -6.26 -20.72
N THR A 176 4.46 -6.72 -19.88
CA THR A 176 4.24 -7.85 -18.98
C THR A 176 4.80 -7.52 -17.62
N THR A 177 4.13 -7.99 -16.57
CA THR A 177 4.67 -7.88 -15.21
C THR A 177 4.66 -9.21 -14.50
N ALA A 178 5.58 -9.42 -13.57
CA ALA A 178 5.54 -10.53 -12.63
C ALA A 178 5.98 -10.05 -11.25
N ILE A 179 5.57 -10.79 -10.23
CA ILE A 179 5.87 -10.48 -8.83
C ILE A 179 6.22 -11.76 -8.09
N GLU A 180 7.22 -11.67 -7.23
CA GLU A 180 7.58 -12.65 -6.23
C GLU A 180 7.48 -12.02 -4.85
N CYS A 181 7.08 -12.81 -3.88
CA CYS A 181 6.88 -12.36 -2.50
C CYS A 181 7.80 -13.16 -1.58
N TYR A 182 8.34 -12.52 -0.56
CA TYR A 182 9.11 -13.17 0.48
C TYR A 182 8.66 -12.66 1.84
N ASN A 183 8.08 -13.55 2.63
CA ASN A 183 7.41 -13.26 3.89
C ASN A 183 8.17 -13.98 5.00
N VAL A 184 9.00 -13.27 5.75
CA VAL A 184 9.95 -13.86 6.70
C VAL A 184 9.73 -13.36 8.12
N ASP A 185 9.81 -14.26 9.10
CA ASP A 185 9.93 -13.93 10.52
C ASP A 185 11.40 -13.62 10.82
N LEU A 186 11.71 -12.38 11.19
CA LEU A 186 13.05 -11.89 11.49
C LEU A 186 13.66 -12.54 12.74
N SER A 187 12.85 -13.12 13.62
CA SER A 187 13.33 -13.79 14.83
C SER A 187 13.91 -15.19 14.54
N THR A 188 13.42 -15.85 13.49
CA THR A 188 13.77 -17.23 13.12
C THR A 188 14.47 -17.35 11.75
N GLY A 189 14.23 -16.39 10.85
CA GLY A 189 14.60 -16.43 9.44
C GLY A 189 13.74 -17.37 8.60
N GLU A 190 12.64 -17.88 9.15
CA GLU A 190 11.75 -18.79 8.44
C GLU A 190 10.72 -18.02 7.62
N GLU A 191 10.42 -18.56 6.43
CA GLU A 191 9.33 -18.05 5.61
C GLU A 191 7.99 -18.50 6.22
N TYR A 192 7.17 -17.54 6.64
CA TYR A 192 5.83 -17.82 7.13
C TYR A 192 4.84 -17.89 5.96
N LYS A 193 3.85 -18.77 6.10
CA LYS A 193 2.80 -19.01 5.12
C LYS A 193 1.57 -18.16 5.44
N LEU A 194 0.66 -18.08 4.48
CA LEU A 194 -0.59 -17.33 4.64
C LEU A 194 -1.38 -17.80 5.86
N GLY A 195 -1.50 -19.12 6.08
CA GLY A 195 -2.22 -19.69 7.23
C GLY A 195 -1.61 -19.33 8.58
N ASP A 196 -0.30 -19.07 8.64
CA ASP A 196 0.41 -18.75 9.89
C ASP A 196 0.04 -17.37 10.45
N LEU A 197 -0.68 -16.55 9.66
CA LEU A 197 -1.21 -15.26 10.10
C LEU A 197 -2.52 -15.38 10.88
N PHE A 198 -3.22 -16.52 10.82
CA PHE A 198 -4.58 -16.67 11.33
C PHE A 198 -4.63 -17.54 12.59
N ALA A 199 -5.55 -17.25 13.50
CA ALA A 199 -5.83 -18.09 14.67
C ALA A 199 -6.10 -19.56 14.27
N ASP A 200 -5.70 -20.51 15.11
CA ASP A 200 -5.59 -21.94 14.78
C ASP A 200 -6.91 -22.58 14.30
N GLU A 201 -8.05 -22.08 14.76
CA GLU A 201 -9.37 -22.58 14.36
C GLU A 201 -9.97 -21.86 13.15
N THR A 202 -9.26 -20.88 12.57
CA THR A 202 -9.75 -20.11 11.44
C THR A 202 -9.59 -20.90 10.14
N ASP A 203 -10.70 -21.14 9.43
CA ASP A 203 -10.67 -21.57 8.03
C ASP A 203 -10.28 -20.38 7.13
N TYR A 204 -8.99 -20.05 7.14
CA TYR A 204 -8.47 -18.89 6.42
C TYR A 204 -8.70 -19.02 4.91
N LYS A 205 -8.72 -20.24 4.37
CA LYS A 205 -8.97 -20.46 2.94
C LYS A 205 -10.39 -20.07 2.57
N ALA A 206 -11.39 -20.53 3.31
CA ALA A 206 -12.78 -20.14 3.07
C ALA A 206 -12.95 -18.61 3.18
N LEU A 207 -12.35 -18.01 4.22
CA LEU A 207 -12.39 -16.57 4.45
C LEU A 207 -11.80 -15.78 3.26
N ILE A 208 -10.57 -16.09 2.85
CA ILE A 208 -9.89 -15.41 1.75
C ILE A 208 -10.59 -15.66 0.40
N ASN A 209 -11.09 -16.88 0.16
CA ASN A 209 -11.83 -17.19 -1.05
C ASN A 209 -13.09 -16.34 -1.19
N ASN A 210 -13.80 -16.09 -0.08
CA ASN A 210 -14.98 -15.22 -0.08
C ASN A 210 -14.59 -13.78 -0.45
N TYR A 211 -13.52 -13.23 0.14
CA TYR A 211 -13.03 -11.89 -0.22
C TYR A 211 -12.68 -11.77 -1.71
N ILE A 212 -11.97 -12.75 -2.27
CA ILE A 212 -11.65 -12.77 -3.70
C ILE A 212 -12.93 -12.79 -4.54
N VAL A 213 -13.89 -13.66 -4.23
CA VAL A 213 -15.14 -13.73 -5.01
C VAL A 213 -15.92 -12.43 -4.95
N GLU A 214 -16.04 -11.83 -3.77
CA GLU A 214 -16.74 -10.56 -3.62
C GLU A 214 -16.06 -9.43 -4.40
N GLU A 215 -14.74 -9.32 -4.32
CA GLU A 215 -13.99 -8.28 -5.02
C GLU A 215 -14.09 -8.43 -6.55
N ILE A 216 -13.98 -9.66 -7.06
CA ILE A 216 -14.16 -9.93 -8.49
C ILE A 216 -15.56 -9.58 -8.95
N ASN A 217 -16.58 -9.91 -8.15
CA ASN A 217 -17.97 -9.56 -8.48
C ASN A 217 -18.21 -8.05 -8.43
N PHE A 218 -17.55 -7.35 -7.49
CA PHE A 218 -17.59 -5.90 -7.40
C PHE A 218 -16.98 -5.26 -8.65
N ILE A 219 -15.75 -5.63 -9.01
CA ILE A 219 -15.05 -5.14 -10.21
C ILE A 219 -15.86 -5.44 -11.48
N ALA A 220 -16.45 -6.64 -11.60
CA ALA A 220 -17.26 -7.01 -12.75
C ALA A 220 -18.57 -6.20 -12.88
N GLY A 221 -19.03 -5.58 -11.79
CA GLY A 221 -20.21 -4.70 -11.76
C GLY A 221 -19.90 -3.24 -12.12
N LEU A 222 -18.63 -2.84 -12.14
CA LEU A 222 -18.21 -1.50 -12.55
C LEU A 222 -18.23 -1.38 -14.08
N ASP A 223 -18.58 -0.19 -14.60
CA ASP A 223 -18.44 0.07 -16.03
C ASP A 223 -16.95 0.09 -16.40
N ARG A 224 -16.58 -0.62 -17.47
CA ARG A 224 -15.18 -0.85 -17.86
C ARG A 224 -14.46 0.43 -18.27
N GLN A 225 -15.17 1.53 -18.49
CA GLN A 225 -14.57 2.82 -18.85
C GLN A 225 -13.94 3.54 -17.65
N ASP A 226 -14.35 3.24 -16.42
CA ASP A 226 -13.97 4.02 -15.24
C ASP A 226 -12.70 3.51 -14.53
N TYR A 227 -12.25 2.29 -14.82
CA TYR A 227 -11.05 1.68 -14.22
C TYR A 227 -10.17 1.02 -15.30
N SER A 228 -9.19 1.75 -15.83
CA SER A 228 -8.29 1.23 -16.88
C SER A 228 -7.27 0.21 -16.37
N ASP A 229 -7.02 0.16 -15.06
CA ASP A 229 -5.77 -0.41 -14.54
C ASP A 229 -5.90 -1.82 -13.95
N SER A 230 -7.11 -2.31 -13.63
CA SER A 230 -7.32 -3.68 -13.12
C SER A 230 -8.17 -4.54 -14.06
N GLN A 231 -7.53 -5.12 -15.07
CA GLN A 231 -8.19 -5.99 -16.06
C GLN A 231 -8.35 -7.44 -15.57
N ILE A 232 -8.79 -7.65 -14.33
CA ILE A 232 -9.02 -9.02 -13.84
C ILE A 232 -10.36 -9.54 -14.36
N VAL A 233 -10.31 -10.58 -15.19
CA VAL A 233 -11.48 -11.22 -15.79
C VAL A 233 -11.52 -12.69 -15.40
N ARG A 234 -12.60 -13.12 -14.75
CA ARG A 234 -12.81 -14.53 -14.44
C ARG A 234 -13.16 -15.31 -15.72
N VAL A 235 -12.28 -16.21 -16.13
CA VAL A 235 -12.37 -17.01 -17.37
C VAL A 235 -12.61 -18.50 -17.12
N TYR A 236 -12.45 -18.97 -15.89
CA TYR A 236 -12.96 -20.26 -15.40
C TYR A 236 -13.57 -20.11 -14.00
N PRO A 237 -14.37 -21.08 -13.53
CA PRO A 237 -14.82 -21.11 -12.13
C PRO A 237 -13.62 -21.07 -11.16
N PHE A 238 -13.67 -20.16 -10.19
CA PHE A 238 -12.64 -20.06 -9.16
C PHE A 238 -12.70 -21.26 -8.22
N THR A 239 -11.61 -22.02 -8.10
CA THR A 239 -11.54 -23.24 -7.28
C THR A 239 -10.99 -23.01 -5.87
N GLY A 240 -10.64 -21.77 -5.53
CA GLY A 240 -10.03 -21.40 -4.26
C GLY A 240 -8.51 -21.19 -4.33
N ILE A 241 -7.97 -20.51 -3.32
CA ILE A 241 -6.53 -20.29 -3.16
C ILE A 241 -5.76 -21.58 -2.87
N LYS A 242 -4.49 -21.60 -3.27
CA LYS A 242 -3.55 -22.70 -3.03
C LYS A 242 -2.82 -22.50 -1.70
N GLU A 243 -2.20 -23.55 -1.15
CA GLU A 243 -1.36 -23.46 0.06
C GLU A 243 -0.17 -22.50 -0.12
N ASN A 244 0.40 -22.46 -1.33
CA ASN A 244 1.50 -21.59 -1.71
C ASN A 244 1.01 -20.32 -2.44
N GLN A 245 -0.22 -19.88 -2.16
CA GLN A 245 -0.75 -18.64 -2.71
C GLN A 245 0.19 -17.49 -2.37
N LYS A 246 0.64 -16.73 -3.38
CA LYS A 246 1.44 -15.53 -3.18
C LYS A 246 0.61 -14.48 -2.45
N PHE A 247 1.20 -13.90 -1.42
CA PHE A 247 0.60 -12.86 -0.60
C PHE A 247 1.68 -11.91 -0.08
N LEU A 248 1.28 -10.71 0.32
CA LEU A 248 2.12 -9.74 1.03
C LEU A 248 1.33 -9.12 2.17
N LEU A 249 2.02 -8.75 3.24
CA LEU A 249 1.50 -7.79 4.19
C LEU A 249 1.86 -6.38 3.72
N THR A 250 1.01 -5.41 4.05
CA THR A 250 1.33 -3.97 4.01
C THR A 250 0.96 -3.31 5.33
N THR A 251 1.20 -2.01 5.47
CA THR A 251 0.74 -1.25 6.65
C THR A 251 -0.78 -1.30 6.85
N TYR A 252 -1.55 -1.57 5.79
CA TYR A 252 -3.01 -1.38 5.79
C TYR A 252 -3.80 -2.68 5.60
N ASP A 253 -3.24 -3.61 4.84
CA ASP A 253 -3.96 -4.76 4.34
C ASP A 253 -3.08 -6.01 4.17
N LEU A 254 -3.77 -7.15 4.11
CA LEU A 254 -3.28 -8.38 3.52
C LEU A 254 -3.56 -8.35 2.02
N GLN A 255 -2.53 -8.54 1.20
CA GLN A 255 -2.64 -8.53 -0.25
C GLN A 255 -2.50 -9.94 -0.81
N ILE A 256 -3.51 -10.39 -1.56
CA ILE A 256 -3.47 -11.64 -2.32
C ILE A 256 -3.14 -11.33 -3.77
N ILE A 257 -2.09 -11.98 -4.28
CA ILE A 257 -1.61 -11.78 -5.65
C ILE A 257 -2.35 -12.72 -6.60
N ILE A 258 -3.02 -12.16 -7.60
CA ILE A 258 -3.61 -12.91 -8.71
C ILE A 258 -2.68 -12.77 -9.92
N ASP A 259 -1.95 -13.83 -10.26
CA ASP A 259 -1.02 -13.87 -11.39
C ASP A 259 -1.28 -15.10 -12.29
N TYR A 260 -0.33 -15.41 -13.17
CA TYR A 260 -0.41 -16.58 -14.07
C TYR A 260 -0.53 -17.93 -13.34
N ALA A 261 -0.23 -18.01 -12.03
CA ALA A 261 -0.41 -19.23 -11.25
C ALA A 261 -1.87 -19.51 -10.88
N MET A 262 -2.78 -18.55 -11.13
CA MET A 262 -4.22 -18.65 -10.96
C MET A 262 -4.93 -18.60 -12.31
N PRO A 263 -4.90 -19.72 -13.09
CA PRO A 263 -5.40 -19.75 -14.46
C PRO A 263 -6.91 -19.47 -14.58
N GLU A 264 -7.65 -19.43 -13.48
CA GLU A 264 -9.06 -19.07 -13.43
C GLU A 264 -9.32 -17.62 -13.80
N PHE A 265 -8.30 -16.77 -13.73
CA PHE A 265 -8.33 -15.36 -14.05
C PHE A 265 -7.45 -15.04 -15.26
N ASP A 266 -7.92 -14.11 -16.10
CA ASP A 266 -7.12 -13.41 -17.09
C ASP A 266 -6.85 -12.01 -16.54
N THR A 267 -5.58 -11.63 -16.51
CA THR A 267 -5.09 -10.39 -15.90
C THR A 267 -4.36 -9.50 -16.91
N GLY A 268 -4.46 -9.80 -18.22
CA GLY A 268 -3.89 -8.93 -19.26
C GLY A 268 -2.36 -8.90 -19.28
N PHE A 269 -1.70 -10.04 -19.04
CA PHE A 269 -0.23 -10.20 -18.95
C PHE A 269 0.45 -9.49 -17.77
N THR A 270 -0.33 -9.00 -16.81
CA THR A 270 0.17 -8.43 -15.56
C THR A 270 -0.36 -9.23 -14.37
N TYR A 271 0.13 -8.96 -13.16
CA TYR A 271 -0.52 -9.45 -11.95
C TYR A 271 -1.56 -8.43 -11.46
N SER A 272 -2.56 -8.91 -10.73
CA SER A 272 -3.55 -8.09 -10.02
C SER A 272 -3.44 -8.35 -8.52
N ILE A 273 -3.89 -7.39 -7.71
CA ILE A 273 -3.84 -7.50 -6.25
C ILE A 273 -5.25 -7.38 -5.69
N ILE A 274 -5.66 -8.36 -4.89
CA ILE A 274 -6.85 -8.27 -4.05
C ILE A 274 -6.39 -7.83 -2.67
N ARG A 275 -6.91 -6.70 -2.19
CA ARG A 275 -6.56 -6.11 -0.89
C ARG A 275 -7.64 -6.46 0.13
N ILE A 276 -7.23 -6.97 1.28
CA ILE A 276 -8.12 -7.33 2.38
C ILE A 276 -7.67 -6.52 3.61
N PRO A 277 -8.40 -5.45 3.96
CA PRO A 277 -8.06 -4.63 5.12
C PRO A 277 -7.94 -5.45 6.40
N TYR A 278 -7.01 -5.12 7.29
CA TYR A 278 -6.85 -5.90 8.53
C TYR A 278 -8.09 -5.90 9.43
N ARG A 279 -8.90 -4.83 9.39
CA ARG A 279 -10.17 -4.76 10.11
C ARG A 279 -11.21 -5.77 9.61
N ASP A 280 -11.18 -6.06 8.32
CA ASP A 280 -12.06 -7.06 7.71
C ASP A 280 -11.65 -8.49 8.13
N LEU A 281 -10.47 -8.63 8.75
CA LEU A 281 -9.93 -9.84 9.35
C LEU A 281 -9.84 -9.76 10.89
N GLU A 282 -10.54 -8.78 11.50
CA GLU A 282 -10.62 -8.65 12.96
C GLU A 282 -11.20 -9.92 13.58
N GLY A 283 -10.57 -10.39 14.67
CA GLY A 283 -10.94 -11.64 15.33
C GLY A 283 -10.44 -12.91 14.62
N TYR A 284 -9.71 -12.79 13.50
CA TYR A 284 -9.12 -13.93 12.79
C TYR A 284 -7.59 -13.90 12.76
N LEU A 285 -6.94 -12.74 12.87
CA LEU A 285 -5.49 -12.58 12.75
C LEU A 285 -4.74 -12.78 14.08
N ALA A 286 -3.77 -13.68 14.11
CA ALA A 286 -2.93 -14.00 15.28
C ALA A 286 -1.50 -13.44 15.17
N ILE A 287 -1.30 -12.38 14.38
CA ILE A 287 0.03 -11.86 14.01
C ILE A 287 0.82 -11.41 15.25
N LYS A 288 0.23 -10.54 16.05
CA LYS A 288 0.93 -9.96 17.21
C LYS A 288 1.30 -11.03 18.23
N GLU A 289 0.38 -11.94 18.54
CA GLU A 289 0.55 -12.99 19.53
C GLU A 289 1.62 -14.01 19.16
N ARG A 290 1.77 -14.31 17.85
CA ARG A 290 2.74 -15.30 17.36
C ARG A 290 4.13 -14.71 17.15
N PHE A 291 4.18 -13.52 16.57
CA PHE A 291 5.41 -12.96 16.01
C PHE A 291 5.97 -11.80 16.84
N TYR A 292 5.29 -11.31 17.86
CA TYR A 292 5.77 -10.17 18.65
C TYR A 292 5.70 -10.37 20.16
N ASP A 293 4.54 -10.81 20.67
CA ASP A 293 4.35 -10.98 22.11
C ASP A 293 5.33 -12.05 22.67
N ASP A 294 5.91 -11.74 23.82
CA ASP A 294 6.86 -12.60 24.54
C ASP A 294 8.15 -12.95 23.76
N ILE A 295 8.47 -12.23 22.67
CA ILE A 295 9.75 -12.37 21.95
C ILE A 295 10.82 -11.44 22.54
N PRO A 296 12.00 -11.96 22.92
CA PRO A 296 13.13 -11.12 23.32
C PRO A 296 13.55 -10.15 22.21
N ASN A 297 14.11 -8.99 22.57
CA ASN A 297 14.62 -8.05 21.58
C ASN A 297 15.63 -8.72 20.63
N ILE A 298 15.38 -8.63 19.33
CA ILE A 298 16.25 -9.15 18.26
C ILE A 298 17.05 -8.05 17.54
N TYR A 299 16.89 -6.78 17.94
CA TYR A 299 17.47 -5.62 17.24
C TYR A 299 18.66 -5.00 17.97
N MET A 300 19.63 -4.49 17.23
CA MET A 300 20.79 -3.76 17.76
C MET A 300 20.40 -2.44 18.43
N ASN A 301 19.50 -1.69 17.78
CA ASN A 301 19.05 -0.37 18.22
C ASN A 301 17.52 -0.38 18.39
N PRO A 302 16.98 -0.99 19.45
CA PRO A 302 15.53 -1.15 19.61
C PRO A 302 14.84 0.22 19.75
N LYS A 303 13.91 0.49 18.84
CA LYS A 303 13.00 1.63 18.86
C LYS A 303 11.59 1.16 19.22
N LYS A 304 10.87 1.96 19.99
CA LYS A 304 9.44 1.74 20.27
C LYS A 304 8.61 2.67 19.41
N GLU A 305 8.52 2.34 18.13
CA GLU A 305 7.66 3.06 17.19
C GLU A 305 6.37 2.26 16.99
N LEU A 306 5.26 2.86 17.42
CA LEU A 306 3.92 2.31 17.24
C LEU A 306 3.17 3.17 16.23
N THR A 307 2.60 2.53 15.21
CA THR A 307 1.82 3.19 14.17
C THR A 307 0.39 2.70 14.26
N LEU A 308 -0.58 3.59 14.49
CA LEU A 308 -1.99 3.22 14.39
C LEU A 308 -2.30 2.80 12.95
N ILE A 309 -3.03 1.70 12.78
CA ILE A 309 -3.37 1.20 11.45
C ILE A 309 -4.52 2.05 10.91
N PRO A 310 -4.34 2.80 9.80
CA PRO A 310 -5.47 3.41 9.13
C PRO A 310 -6.17 2.32 8.31
N TYR A 311 -7.48 2.24 8.48
CA TYR A 311 -8.32 1.29 7.79
C TYR A 311 -9.01 2.00 6.64
N TYR A 312 -8.40 1.89 5.47
CA TYR A 312 -9.02 2.33 4.23
C TYR A 312 -9.97 1.24 3.75
N SER A 313 -11.28 1.52 3.69
CA SER A 313 -12.20 0.60 3.04
C SER A 313 -11.97 0.73 1.54
N SER A 314 -11.59 -0.35 0.84
CA SER A 314 -11.52 -0.38 -0.62
C SER A 314 -12.89 -0.22 -1.30
N ARG A 315 -13.98 -0.27 -0.52
CA ARG A 315 -15.37 -0.18 -0.97
C ARG A 315 -16.01 1.12 -0.49
N LEU A 316 -15.36 2.23 -0.81
CA LEU A 316 -15.98 3.54 -0.68
C LEU A 316 -17.18 3.58 -1.62
N VAL A 317 -18.30 4.13 -1.16
CA VAL A 317 -19.46 4.37 -2.01
C VAL A 317 -19.31 5.79 -2.56
N PRO A 318 -18.79 5.98 -3.78
CA PRO A 318 -18.71 7.31 -4.35
C PRO A 318 -20.15 7.81 -4.56
N GLU A 319 -20.52 8.87 -3.86
CA GLU A 319 -21.73 9.64 -4.13
C GLU A 319 -21.30 10.95 -4.81
N PRO A 320 -20.95 10.94 -6.11
CA PRO A 320 -20.56 12.16 -6.79
C PRO A 320 -21.77 13.09 -6.86
N GLU A 321 -21.66 14.25 -6.23
CA GLU A 321 -22.62 15.33 -6.39
C GLU A 321 -21.93 16.46 -7.16
N GLN A 322 -22.43 16.72 -8.37
CA GLN A 322 -22.01 17.86 -9.17
C GLN A 322 -23.01 19.00 -8.95
N VAL A 323 -22.52 20.13 -8.43
CA VAL A 323 -23.31 21.34 -8.25
C VAL A 323 -22.75 22.44 -9.15
N LEU A 324 -23.63 23.03 -9.96
CA LEU A 324 -23.36 24.28 -10.67
C LEU A 324 -23.86 25.44 -9.80
N LYS A 325 -22.95 26.22 -9.24
CA LYS A 325 -23.25 27.40 -8.42
C LYS A 325 -22.44 28.57 -8.96
N ASP A 326 -23.10 29.67 -9.33
CA ASP A 326 -22.47 30.91 -9.79
C ASP A 326 -21.44 30.76 -10.94
N GLY A 327 -21.61 29.73 -11.78
CA GLY A 327 -20.71 29.43 -12.91
C GLY A 327 -19.59 28.42 -12.62
N TYR A 328 -19.44 27.98 -11.37
CA TYR A 328 -18.44 27.01 -10.93
C TYR A 328 -18.93 25.57 -11.05
N ILE A 329 -18.01 24.64 -11.34
CA ILE A 329 -18.23 23.21 -11.19
C ILE A 329 -17.68 22.79 -9.83
N ILE A 330 -18.57 22.36 -8.94
CA ILE A 330 -18.20 21.77 -7.65
C ILE A 330 -18.44 20.27 -7.73
N LEU A 331 -17.39 19.48 -7.53
CA LEU A 331 -17.49 18.02 -7.37
C LEU A 331 -17.32 17.65 -5.91
N ASN A 332 -18.31 16.96 -5.35
CA ASN A 332 -18.23 16.43 -4.01
C ASN A 332 -18.13 14.92 -4.03
N PHE A 333 -17.21 14.38 -3.25
CA PHE A 333 -17.02 12.96 -3.06
C PHE A 333 -17.17 12.63 -1.57
N ARG A 334 -17.98 11.62 -1.26
CA ARG A 334 -18.11 11.08 0.09
C ARG A 334 -17.63 9.65 0.10
N ASN A 335 -16.68 9.35 0.96
CA ASN A 335 -15.94 8.10 0.98
C ASN A 335 -15.91 7.59 2.42
N TYR A 336 -16.66 6.54 2.75
CA TYR A 336 -16.65 5.94 4.09
C TYR A 336 -16.92 4.42 4.06
N PRO A 337 -16.57 3.67 5.13
CA PRO A 337 -16.75 2.21 5.16
C PRO A 337 -18.23 1.81 5.06
N LYS A 338 -18.52 0.78 4.26
CA LYS A 338 -19.89 0.28 4.07
C LYS A 338 -20.57 -0.18 5.37
N ASN A 339 -19.78 -0.69 6.31
CA ASN A 339 -20.22 -1.23 7.61
C ASN A 339 -20.11 -0.21 8.75
N LEU A 340 -20.09 1.09 8.45
CA LEU A 340 -20.00 2.14 9.47
C LEU A 340 -21.21 2.08 10.44
N PRO A 341 -20.99 2.07 11.78
CA PRO A 341 -22.05 2.13 12.77
C PRO A 341 -22.99 3.31 12.55
N PRO A 342 -24.30 3.16 12.83
CA PRO A 342 -25.29 4.21 12.56
C PRO A 342 -24.91 5.58 13.13
N VAL A 343 -24.42 5.63 14.36
CA VAL A 343 -24.00 6.89 15.02
C VAL A 343 -22.87 7.58 14.26
N LEU A 344 -21.83 6.84 13.87
CA LEU A 344 -20.72 7.40 13.10
C LEU A 344 -21.13 7.77 11.67
N ARG A 345 -22.06 7.02 11.08
CA ARG A 345 -22.61 7.31 9.76
C ARG A 345 -23.42 8.60 9.77
N GLU A 346 -24.32 8.78 10.74
CA GLU A 346 -25.09 10.01 10.91
C GLU A 346 -24.15 11.19 11.11
N LEU A 347 -23.17 11.06 12.02
CA LEU A 347 -22.16 12.07 12.26
C LEU A 347 -21.36 12.40 10.99
N PHE A 348 -20.91 11.39 10.23
CA PHE A 348 -20.18 11.60 8.97
C PHE A 348 -21.04 12.32 7.95
N LEU A 349 -22.30 11.90 7.78
CA LEU A 349 -23.23 12.52 6.85
C LEU A 349 -23.51 13.97 7.25
N GLU A 350 -23.77 14.26 8.52
CA GLU A 350 -23.99 15.62 9.03
C GLU A 350 -22.79 16.55 8.84
N ASN A 351 -21.56 16.04 9.03
CA ASN A 351 -20.33 16.81 8.83
C ASN A 351 -19.90 16.90 7.36
N SER A 352 -20.43 16.02 6.50
CA SER A 352 -20.26 16.08 5.03
C SER A 352 -21.45 16.72 4.32
N LEU A 353 -22.42 17.26 5.07
CA LEU A 353 -23.45 18.12 4.51
C LEU A 353 -22.79 19.40 4.02
N PHE A 354 -23.08 19.71 2.77
CA PHE A 354 -22.77 20.97 2.12
C PHE A 354 -23.48 22.09 2.88
N LYS A 355 -22.86 22.63 3.93
CA LYS A 355 -23.19 23.97 4.40
C LYS A 355 -22.54 24.91 3.40
N ASP A 356 -23.26 25.94 2.96
CA ASP A 356 -22.88 26.91 1.93
C ASP A 356 -21.57 27.70 2.17
N GLU A 357 -20.66 27.18 3.00
CA GLU A 357 -19.39 27.72 3.46
C GLU A 357 -18.27 27.59 2.41
N TYR A 358 -18.57 27.82 1.14
CA TYR A 358 -17.54 28.33 0.24
C TYR A 358 -17.53 29.84 0.45
N ASP A 359 -16.99 30.29 1.60
CA ASP A 359 -16.57 31.68 1.83
C ASP A 359 -15.34 32.01 0.97
N ILE A 360 -15.26 31.44 -0.23
CA ILE A 360 -14.34 31.88 -1.24
C ILE A 360 -15.04 33.09 -1.85
N GLU A 361 -14.64 34.28 -1.43
CA GLU A 361 -14.95 35.52 -2.16
C GLU A 361 -14.28 35.42 -3.54
N ILE A 362 -14.87 34.66 -4.46
CA ILE A 362 -14.41 34.54 -5.84
C ILE A 362 -14.89 35.79 -6.59
N ASN A 363 -14.28 36.92 -6.27
CA ASN A 363 -14.52 38.18 -6.95
C ASN A 363 -13.72 38.21 -8.26
N GLU A 364 -14.07 37.35 -9.20
CA GLU A 364 -13.30 37.13 -10.42
C GLU A 364 -14.12 37.32 -11.70
N GLU A 365 -13.49 37.93 -12.70
CA GLU A 365 -14.11 38.23 -13.99
C GLU A 365 -14.38 36.99 -14.86
N ASN A 366 -13.81 35.81 -14.54
CA ASN A 366 -13.95 34.55 -15.30
C ASN A 366 -14.19 33.32 -14.41
N PRO A 367 -15.45 33.07 -13.98
CA PRO A 367 -15.78 31.91 -13.14
C PRO A 367 -15.64 30.55 -13.84
N GLU A 368 -15.63 30.51 -15.18
CA GLU A 368 -15.57 29.27 -15.97
C GLU A 368 -14.23 28.50 -15.84
N ASN A 369 -13.18 29.14 -15.32
CA ASN A 369 -11.86 28.51 -15.12
C ASN A 369 -11.63 27.96 -13.71
N ILE A 370 -12.65 28.03 -12.84
CA ILE A 370 -12.52 27.60 -11.46
C ILE A 370 -13.25 26.27 -11.26
N TYR A 371 -12.49 25.28 -10.84
CA TYR A 371 -12.97 23.95 -10.52
C TYR A 371 -12.67 23.65 -9.07
N ILE A 372 -13.69 23.23 -8.32
CA ILE A 372 -13.57 22.92 -6.91
C ILE A 372 -13.92 21.46 -6.69
N SER A 373 -13.00 20.70 -6.14
CA SER A 373 -13.23 19.33 -5.69
C SER A 373 -13.20 19.31 -4.18
N THR A 374 -14.20 18.71 -3.54
CA THR A 374 -14.19 18.45 -2.10
C THR A 374 -14.41 16.97 -1.86
N GLU A 375 -13.51 16.34 -1.13
CA GLU A 375 -13.57 14.94 -0.76
C GLU A 375 -13.70 14.81 0.76
N TYR A 376 -14.75 14.13 1.19
CA TYR A 376 -14.99 13.76 2.57
C TYR A 376 -14.63 12.30 2.76
N ILE A 377 -13.65 12.01 3.61
CA ILE A 377 -13.14 10.66 3.84
C ILE A 377 -13.35 10.28 5.31
N GLY A 378 -14.20 9.28 5.54
CA GLY A 378 -14.34 8.60 6.82
C GLY A 378 -13.48 7.34 6.82
N MET A 379 -12.65 7.16 7.84
CA MET A 379 -11.82 5.97 7.99
C MET A 379 -11.60 5.66 9.46
N TYR A 380 -11.35 4.40 9.79
CA TYR A 380 -10.89 4.07 11.13
C TYR A 380 -9.37 4.24 11.23
N ILE A 381 -8.88 4.60 12.41
CA ILE A 381 -7.46 4.63 12.73
C ILE A 381 -7.25 4.06 14.14
N GLY A 382 -6.81 2.80 14.19
CA GLY A 382 -6.88 1.99 15.41
C GLY A 382 -8.30 2.03 16.03
N PRO A 383 -8.45 2.44 17.31
CA PRO A 383 -9.75 2.45 17.98
C PRO A 383 -10.64 3.65 17.60
N TYR A 384 -10.12 4.61 16.83
CA TYR A 384 -10.81 5.86 16.53
C TYR A 384 -11.40 5.88 15.11
N PHE A 385 -12.34 6.79 14.89
CA PHE A 385 -12.88 7.13 13.58
C PHE A 385 -12.38 8.53 13.18
N LYS A 386 -11.61 8.60 12.11
CA LYS A 386 -11.11 9.84 11.51
C LYS A 386 -12.03 10.27 10.38
N MET A 387 -12.44 11.53 10.40
CA MET A 387 -13.07 12.22 9.28
C MET A 387 -12.08 13.21 8.70
N VAL A 388 -11.89 13.20 7.40
CA VAL A 388 -11.06 14.16 6.67
C VAL A 388 -11.93 14.86 5.64
N LYS A 389 -11.77 16.18 5.53
CA LYS A 389 -12.28 16.98 4.42
C LYS A 389 -11.07 17.51 3.67
N GLU A 390 -10.90 17.06 2.45
CA GLU A 390 -9.88 17.54 1.53
C GLU A 390 -10.56 18.41 0.49
N GLN A 391 -10.03 19.60 0.24
CA GLN A 391 -10.55 20.49 -0.79
C GLN A 391 -9.42 20.93 -1.70
N MET A 392 -9.70 20.85 -2.99
CA MET A 392 -8.80 21.24 -4.06
C MET A 392 -9.49 22.29 -4.92
N ILE A 393 -8.92 23.48 -4.98
CA ILE A 393 -9.41 24.59 -5.81
C ILE A 393 -8.40 24.77 -6.93
N HIS A 394 -8.84 24.49 -8.15
CA HIS A 394 -8.06 24.74 -9.36
C HIS A 394 -8.55 26.04 -9.99
N LYS A 395 -7.62 26.94 -10.26
CA LYS A 395 -7.87 28.24 -10.84
C LYS A 395 -6.73 28.60 -11.79
N ASP A 396 -7.03 28.62 -13.08
CA ASP A 396 -6.03 28.79 -14.14
C ASP A 396 -4.85 27.79 -13.96
N GLU A 397 -3.65 28.28 -13.65
CA GLU A 397 -2.45 27.47 -13.41
C GLU A 397 -2.15 27.22 -11.92
N ILE A 398 -3.01 27.70 -11.01
CA ILE A 398 -2.83 27.60 -9.57
C ILE A 398 -3.76 26.52 -9.01
N SER A 399 -3.21 25.70 -8.12
CA SER A 399 -3.99 24.70 -7.36
C SER A 399 -3.77 24.95 -5.88
N GLU A 400 -4.85 25.17 -5.14
CA GLU A 400 -4.84 25.31 -3.69
C GLU A 400 -5.41 24.04 -3.07
N PHE A 401 -4.75 23.54 -2.03
CA PHE A 401 -5.15 22.34 -1.31
C PHE A 401 -5.33 22.67 0.17
N THR A 402 -6.48 22.32 0.72
CA THR A 402 -6.75 22.38 2.16
C THR A 402 -7.19 21.01 2.66
N SER A 403 -6.81 20.68 3.89
CA SER A 403 -7.18 19.43 4.54
C SER A 403 -7.51 19.71 6.00
N GLU A 404 -8.72 19.31 6.40
CA GLU A 404 -9.20 19.39 7.77
C GLU A 404 -9.49 17.97 8.25
N ALA A 405 -9.05 17.63 9.47
CA ALA A 405 -9.31 16.33 10.06
C ALA A 405 -9.94 16.48 11.44
N SER A 406 -10.92 15.62 11.72
CA SER A 406 -11.50 15.45 13.05
C SER A 406 -11.44 13.98 13.44
N LEU A 407 -11.26 13.73 14.73
CA LEU A 407 -11.16 12.38 15.29
C LEU A 407 -12.33 12.15 16.23
N TYR A 408 -12.89 10.95 16.22
CA TYR A 408 -14.03 10.56 17.03
C TYR A 408 -13.81 9.18 17.65
N THR A 409 -14.39 8.95 18.83
CA THR A 409 -14.52 7.63 19.42
C THR A 409 -15.53 6.79 18.62
N GLN A 410 -15.61 5.49 18.89
CA GLN A 410 -16.62 4.63 18.25
C GLN A 410 -18.07 5.00 18.63
N SER A 411 -18.27 5.70 19.75
CA SER A 411 -19.57 6.23 20.17
C SER A 411 -19.91 7.59 19.54
N GLY A 412 -19.03 8.15 18.71
CA GLY A 412 -19.23 9.43 18.04
C GLY A 412 -18.84 10.66 18.86
N GLU A 413 -18.15 10.48 19.99
CA GLU A 413 -17.63 11.60 20.78
C GLU A 413 -16.37 12.15 20.11
N LYS A 414 -16.28 13.47 19.96
CA LYS A 414 -15.08 14.11 19.37
C LYS A 414 -13.89 13.92 20.32
N VAL A 415 -12.75 13.53 19.74
CA VAL A 415 -11.47 13.36 20.42
C VAL A 415 -10.63 14.58 20.12
N GLU A 416 -10.29 15.35 21.16
CA GLU A 416 -9.35 16.46 21.07
C GLU A 416 -7.92 15.97 21.29
N LEU A 417 -6.94 16.82 20.96
CA LEU A 417 -5.53 16.46 21.07
C LEU A 417 -5.17 16.07 22.50
N GLU A 418 -5.71 16.77 23.49
CA GLU A 418 -5.46 16.55 24.91
C GLU A 418 -5.96 15.17 25.38
N ASP A 419 -7.01 14.63 24.76
CA ASP A 419 -7.57 13.32 25.08
C ASP A 419 -6.63 12.16 24.69
N LEU A 420 -5.68 12.42 23.78
CA LEU A 420 -4.71 11.43 23.31
C LEU A 420 -3.50 11.28 24.25
N PHE A 421 -3.31 12.22 25.17
CA PHE A 421 -2.19 12.21 26.11
C PHE A 421 -2.66 11.88 27.52
N ARG A 422 -1.87 11.07 28.24
CA ARG A 422 -2.09 10.94 29.68
C ARG A 422 -1.63 12.23 30.36
N MET A 423 -2.45 12.78 31.26
CA MET A 423 -2.17 14.02 32.00
C MET A 423 -0.85 13.99 32.79
N ASP A 424 -0.31 12.80 33.06
CA ASP A 424 0.94 12.55 33.77
C ASP A 424 2.13 12.19 32.84
N TYR A 425 1.95 12.26 31.51
CA TYR A 425 3.03 12.01 30.56
C TYR A 425 4.03 13.18 30.57
N GLN A 426 5.18 12.99 31.23
CA GLN A 426 6.35 13.86 31.06
C GLN A 426 7.23 13.28 29.94
N PRO A 427 7.50 14.05 28.88
CA PRO A 427 8.25 13.59 27.70
C PRO A 427 9.71 13.25 28.01
#